data_AF-A0A9P0ASW1-F1
#
_entry.id   AF-A0A9P0ASW1-F1
#
_cell.length_a   1.000
_cell.length_b   1.000
_cell.length_c   1.000
_cell.angle_alpha   90.00
_cell.angle_beta   90.00
_cell.angle_gamma   90.00
#
_symmetry.space_group_name_H-M   'P 1'
#
loop_
_entity.id
_entity.type
_entity.pdbx_description
1 polymer ?
#
loop_
_entity_poly.entity_id
_entity_poly.type
_entity_poly.pdbx_seq_one_letter_code
_entity_poly.pdbx_strand_id
1 'polypeptide(L)'
;MGIFNQMIFVNLVFALFLLKLATCRPGVPFEWPNNNGDEDRCIQDDVEVIEICQRCAKQTKSPIVYPMCCKNEEDALNWCNSYINYGKPSNQPYS
;
A
#
# COMPACT_ATOMS: atom_id res chain seq x y z
N MET A 1 -39.22 -20.87 12.66
CA MET A 1 -37.91 -20.20 12.69
C MET A 1 -37.08 -20.50 11.42
N GLY A 2 -37.64 -20.32 10.21
CA GLY A 2 -37.08 -20.96 9.00
C GLY A 2 -36.43 -20.04 7.94
N ILE A 3 -36.84 -18.78 7.84
CA ILE A 3 -36.44 -17.90 6.71
C ILE A 3 -35.72 -16.64 7.20
N PHE A 4 -36.19 -16.03 8.29
CA PHE A 4 -35.53 -14.87 8.91
C PHE A 4 -34.08 -15.17 9.32
N ASN A 5 -33.83 -16.34 9.92
CA ASN A 5 -32.46 -16.74 10.30
C ASN A 5 -31.56 -17.02 9.09
N GLN A 6 -32.11 -17.54 7.99
CA GLN A 6 -31.35 -17.74 6.76
C GLN A 6 -30.98 -16.40 6.12
N MET A 7 -31.91 -15.45 6.05
CA MET A 7 -31.66 -14.09 5.54
C MET A 7 -30.56 -13.40 6.35
N ILE A 8 -30.58 -13.51 7.68
CA ILE A 8 -29.55 -12.97 8.56
C ILE A 8 -28.20 -13.63 8.26
N PHE A 9 -28.16 -14.96 8.13
CA PHE A 9 -26.93 -15.69 7.86
C PHE A 9 -26.30 -15.31 6.51
N VAL A 10 -27.11 -15.21 5.46
CA VAL A 10 -26.63 -14.79 4.12
C VAL A 10 -26.11 -13.36 4.14
N ASN A 11 -26.80 -12.43 4.79
CA ASN A 11 -26.34 -11.05 4.92
C ASN A 11 -25.05 -10.95 5.75
N LEU A 12 -24.91 -11.74 6.83
CA LEU A 12 -23.68 -11.77 7.63
C LEU A 12 -22.50 -12.33 6.84
N VAL A 13 -22.70 -13.43 6.11
CA VAL A 13 -21.65 -14.03 5.26
C VAL A 13 -21.25 -13.05 4.14
N PHE A 14 -22.21 -12.39 3.51
CA PHE A 14 -21.94 -11.40 2.46
C PHE A 14 -21.20 -10.18 3.01
N ALA A 15 -21.62 -9.64 4.16
CA ALA A 15 -20.93 -8.54 4.83
C ALA A 15 -19.48 -8.92 5.21
N LEU A 16 -19.26 -10.14 5.70
CA LEU A 16 -17.91 -10.65 6.00
C LEU A 16 -17.05 -10.80 4.74
N PHE A 17 -17.63 -11.25 3.62
CA PHE A 17 -16.94 -11.31 2.34
C PHE A 17 -16.55 -9.91 1.83
N LEU A 18 -17.45 -8.92 1.96
CA LEU A 18 -17.16 -7.52 1.62
C LEU A 18 -16.07 -6.91 2.53
N LEU A 19 -16.06 -7.26 3.83
CA LEU A 19 -15.01 -6.84 4.77
C LEU A 19 -13.61 -7.35 4.38
N LYS A 20 -13.51 -8.56 3.82
CA LYS A 20 -12.23 -9.12 3.34
C LYS A 20 -11.70 -8.40 2.09
N LEU A 21 -12.56 -7.83 1.26
CA LEU A 21 -12.15 -7.07 0.06
C LEU A 21 -11.73 -5.64 0.39
N ALA A 22 -12.13 -5.10 1.55
CA ALA A 22 -11.81 -3.74 1.97
C ALA A 22 -10.39 -3.58 2.56
N THR A 23 -9.62 -4.66 2.73
CA THR A 23 -8.27 -4.60 3.34
C THR A 23 -7.16 -4.14 2.39
N CYS A 24 -7.48 -3.63 1.20
CA CYS A 24 -6.51 -3.08 0.24
C CYS A 24 -6.13 -1.61 0.51
N ARG A 25 -6.37 -1.09 1.73
CA ARG A 25 -5.99 0.27 2.11
C ARG A 25 -4.57 0.27 2.70
N PRO A 26 -3.58 0.98 2.11
CA PRO A 26 -2.30 1.16 2.75
C PRO A 26 -2.51 2.08 3.96
N GLY A 27 -2.09 1.62 5.14
CA GLY A 27 -2.32 2.29 6.42
C GLY A 27 -3.48 1.66 7.21
N VAL A 28 -3.17 0.64 8.00
CA VAL A 28 -4.04 0.24 9.11
C VAL A 28 -3.84 1.22 10.28
N PRO A 29 -4.88 1.58 11.06
CA PRO A 29 -4.74 2.46 12.24
C PRO A 29 -3.91 1.87 13.40
N PHE A 30 -3.39 0.65 13.26
CA PHE A 30 -2.66 -0.08 14.28
C PHE A 30 -1.42 -0.74 13.67
N GLU A 31 -0.60 0.03 12.97
CA GLU A 31 0.80 -0.33 12.77
C GLU A 31 1.57 0.27 13.94
N TRP A 32 2.21 -0.59 14.73
CA TRP A 32 3.04 -0.18 15.85
C TRP A 32 4.13 0.77 15.34
N PRO A 33 4.36 1.92 16.00
CA PRO A 33 5.55 2.71 15.72
C PRO A 33 6.75 1.82 16.06
N ASN A 34 7.46 1.37 15.04
CA ASN A 34 8.65 0.58 15.26
C ASN A 34 9.75 1.57 15.66
N ASN A 35 10.17 1.54 16.93
CA ASN A 35 11.21 2.40 17.48
C ASN A 35 12.64 1.92 17.10
N ASN A 36 12.75 1.03 16.12
CA ASN A 36 14.00 0.83 15.43
C ASN A 36 14.28 2.13 14.69
N GLY A 37 15.46 2.73 14.88
CA GLY A 37 15.89 3.95 14.18
C GLY A 37 16.10 3.71 12.68
N ASP A 38 15.14 3.10 12.01
CA ASP A 38 15.03 3.02 10.57
C ASP A 38 14.51 4.39 10.13
N GLU A 39 15.31 5.14 9.38
CA GLU A 39 14.92 6.43 8.82
C GLU A 39 13.77 6.23 7.82
N ASP A 40 12.53 6.22 8.30
CA ASP A 40 11.34 6.17 7.45
C ASP A 40 11.25 7.50 6.68
N ARG A 41 11.68 7.47 5.41
CA ARG A 41 11.73 8.67 4.55
C ARG A 41 10.34 9.20 4.24
N CYS A 42 9.33 8.32 4.29
CA CYS A 42 7.93 8.69 4.13
C CYS A 42 7.31 9.41 5.35
N ILE A 43 7.96 9.41 6.52
CA ILE A 43 7.50 10.13 7.72
C ILE A 43 8.10 11.54 7.78
N GLN A 44 9.24 11.76 7.14
CA GLN A 44 9.95 13.05 7.11
C GLN A 44 9.35 14.05 6.11
N ASP A 45 8.09 13.85 5.67
CA ASP A 45 7.37 14.68 4.69
C ASP A 45 8.10 14.86 3.35
N ASP A 46 8.94 13.89 2.95
CA ASP A 46 9.54 13.89 1.61
C ASP A 46 8.47 13.51 0.57
N VAL A 47 7.81 14.54 0.04
CA VAL A 47 6.68 14.42 -0.90
C VAL A 47 7.05 13.61 -2.14
N GLU A 48 8.29 13.74 -2.63
CA GLU A 48 8.78 13.02 -3.81
C GLU A 48 8.88 11.52 -3.51
N VAL A 49 9.46 11.16 -2.36
CA VAL A 49 9.57 9.76 -1.93
C VAL A 49 8.20 9.13 -1.71
N ILE A 50 7.27 9.86 -1.07
CA ILE A 50 5.90 9.39 -0.85
C ILE A 50 5.21 9.10 -2.19
N GLU A 51 5.33 10.01 -3.16
CA GLU A 51 4.74 9.84 -4.48
C GLU A 51 5.30 8.60 -5.21
N ILE A 52 6.63 8.43 -5.21
CA ILE A 52 7.31 7.30 -5.83
C ILE A 52 6.83 5.98 -5.18
N CYS A 53 6.88 5.87 -3.86
CA CYS A 53 6.51 4.66 -3.13
C CYS A 53 5.02 4.33 -3.29
N GLN A 54 4.13 5.33 -3.26
CA GLN A 54 2.70 5.13 -3.47
C GLN A 54 2.39 4.66 -4.90
N ARG A 55 3.03 5.28 -5.91
CA ARG A 55 2.86 4.92 -7.32
C ARG A 55 3.41 3.52 -7.60
N CYS A 56 4.55 3.17 -7.01
CA CYS A 56 5.18 1.87 -7.14
C CYS A 56 4.33 0.74 -6.52
N ALA A 57 3.82 0.93 -5.30
CA ALA A 57 2.92 -0.02 -4.65
C ALA A 57 1.62 -0.24 -5.45
N LYS A 58 1.09 0.83 -6.06
CA LYS A 58 -0.08 0.76 -6.93
C LYS A 58 0.16 -0.08 -8.19
N GLN A 59 1.33 0.04 -8.82
CA GLN A 59 1.63 -0.70 -10.04
C GLN A 59 1.97 -2.18 -9.78
N THR A 60 2.73 -2.46 -8.73
CA THR A 60 3.12 -3.82 -8.35
C THR A 60 1.98 -4.61 -7.73
N LYS A 61 0.96 -3.91 -7.20
CA LYS A 61 -0.18 -4.49 -6.47
C LYS A 61 0.25 -5.29 -5.24
N SER A 62 1.48 -5.08 -4.76
CA SER A 62 2.03 -5.77 -3.60
C SER A 62 1.92 -4.86 -2.37
N PRO A 63 1.32 -5.34 -1.26
CA PRO A 63 1.19 -4.55 -0.04
C PRO A 63 2.53 -4.33 0.68
N ILE A 64 3.58 -5.07 0.34
CA ILE A 64 4.91 -5.01 0.98
C ILE A 64 5.78 -3.91 0.36
N VAL A 65 5.51 -3.54 -0.90
CA VAL A 65 6.35 -2.59 -1.65
C VAL A 65 6.35 -1.19 -1.03
N TYR A 66 5.23 -0.75 -0.47
CA TYR A 66 5.14 0.58 0.16
C TYR A 66 6.06 0.72 1.39
N PRO A 67 5.94 -0.12 2.44
CA PRO A 67 6.83 -0.02 3.61
C PRO A 67 8.30 -0.30 3.26
N MET A 68 8.56 -1.23 2.35
CA MET A 68 9.93 -1.54 1.88
C MET A 68 10.56 -0.32 1.17
N CYS A 69 9.80 0.40 0.34
CA CYS A 69 10.24 1.62 -0.32
C CYS A 69 10.47 2.77 0.67
N CYS A 70 9.60 2.94 1.65
CA CYS A 70 9.73 3.99 2.68
C CYS A 70 10.97 3.83 3.57
N LYS A 71 11.37 2.59 3.83
CA LYS A 71 12.59 2.24 4.56
C LYS A 71 13.84 2.15 3.70
N ASN A 72 13.68 2.31 2.38
CA ASN A 72 14.68 1.99 1.37
C ASN A 72 15.34 0.62 1.60
N GLU A 73 14.55 -0.37 2.03
CA GLU A 73 15.00 -1.75 2.18
C GLU A 73 15.41 -2.30 0.82
N GLU A 74 16.58 -2.94 0.74
CA GLU A 74 17.11 -3.52 -0.51
C GLU A 74 17.22 -2.54 -1.69
N ASP A 75 17.41 -1.24 -1.41
CA ASP A 75 17.42 -0.18 -2.43
C ASP A 75 16.08 -0.07 -3.20
N ALA A 76 14.97 -0.45 -2.54
CA ALA A 76 13.64 -0.47 -3.12
C ALA A 76 13.18 0.89 -3.66
N LEU A 77 13.67 2.01 -3.12
CA LEU A 77 13.33 3.34 -3.63
C LEU A 77 13.85 3.55 -5.07
N ASN A 78 15.12 3.21 -5.32
CA ASN A 78 15.72 3.32 -6.64
C ASN A 78 15.11 2.33 -7.63
N TRP A 79 14.83 1.11 -7.16
CA TRP A 79 14.09 0.12 -7.93
C TRP A 79 12.71 0.65 -8.31
N CYS A 80 11.96 1.19 -7.35
CA CYS A 80 10.64 1.76 -7.58
C CYS A 80 10.68 2.90 -8.58
N ASN A 81 11.64 3.82 -8.45
CA ASN A 81 11.83 4.92 -9.39
C ASN A 81 12.10 4.42 -10.82
N SER A 82 12.95 3.41 -10.96
CA SER A 82 13.24 2.78 -12.25
C SER A 82 12.01 2.06 -12.82
N TYR A 83 11.27 1.36 -11.97
CA TYR A 83 10.09 0.58 -12.33
C TYR A 83 8.93 1.45 -12.80
N ILE A 84 8.60 2.54 -12.10
CA ILE A 84 7.52 3.47 -12.50
C ILE A 84 7.83 4.27 -13.77
N ASN A 85 9.12 4.39 -14.11
CA ASN A 85 9.61 5.13 -15.28
C ASN A 85 10.00 4.21 -16.44
N TYR A 86 9.93 2.89 -16.24
CA TYR A 86 10.15 1.92 -17.29
C TYR A 86 9.17 2.15 -18.46
N GLY A 87 9.70 2.41 -19.65
CA GLY A 87 8.91 2.63 -20.87
C GLY A 87 8.43 4.07 -21.11
N LYS A 88 8.78 5.04 -20.26
CA LYS A 88 8.53 6.47 -20.53
C LYS A 88 9.69 7.09 -21.34
N PRO A 89 9.42 7.94 -22.35
CA PRO A 89 10.48 8.68 -23.03
C PRO A 89 11.18 9.64 -22.04
N SER A 90 12.51 9.72 -22.08
CA SER A 90 13.39 10.46 -21.15
C SER A 90 13.23 11.99 -21.13
N ASN A 91 12.14 12.52 -21.68
CA ASN A 91 11.89 13.96 -21.86
C ASN A 91 10.94 14.53 -20.78
N GLN A 92 10.78 13.86 -19.65
CA GLN A 92 10.04 14.39 -18.50
C GLN A 92 11.02 14.66 -17.36
N PRO A 93 11.27 15.93 -16.99
CA PRO A 93 12.08 16.25 -15.84
C PRO A 93 11.25 15.89 -14.59
N TYR A 94 11.81 14.97 -13.79
CA TYR A 94 11.57 14.73 -12.37
C TYR A 94 10.11 14.94 -11.90
N SER A 95 9.38 13.83 -11.78
CA SER A 95 8.14 13.71 -11.00
C SER A 95 8.19 12.42 -10.18
#